data_AF-A0A377LPP9-F1
#
_entry.id   AF-A0A377LPP9-F1
#
_cell.length_a   1.000
_cell.length_b   1.000
_cell.length_c   1.000
_cell.angle_alpha   90.00
_cell.angle_beta   90.00
_cell.angle_gamma   90.00
#
_symmetry.space_group_name_H-M   'P 1'
#
loop_
_entity.id
_entity.type
_entity.pdbx_description
1 polymer ?
#
loop_
_entity_poly.entity_id
_entity_poly.type
_entity_poly.pdbx_seq_one_letter_code
_entity_poly.pdbx_strand_id
1 'polypeptide(L)'
;MMTCQISDGTGILTMRFFNFNAAMKNSLATGRRVLAYGEAKRGKYGAEMIHPEYRVQGDLSTPELQETLTPVYPTTEGIKQATLRKLTDQALELLDTCAITELLAPELAQGMMSLPEALRTLHRPPPTLQLSDLESGKHPAQRRLILEELLAHNLSMLALRAGAQHFHAQPLSPRDELKDKLLPPCRFKPTGAQARVTAEIERDMALDVPMMRLVQGDVGSGKTLVAALAALPRHCPRQAGGADGADGTAGGAARE
;
A
#
# COMPACT_ATOMS: atom_id res chain seq x y z
N MET A 1 -6.70 -0.46 -43.54
CA MET A 1 -5.25 -0.36 -43.23
C MET A 1 -4.70 0.92 -43.86
N MET A 2 -4.04 1.76 -43.05
CA MET A 2 -3.35 2.98 -43.50
C MET A 2 -1.84 2.77 -43.37
N THR A 3 -1.08 3.26 -44.35
CA THR A 3 0.38 3.30 -44.28
C THR A 3 0.85 4.73 -44.45
N CYS A 4 1.83 5.13 -43.64
CA CYS A 4 2.48 6.43 -43.71
C CYS A 4 3.98 6.18 -43.78
N GLN A 5 4.67 6.77 -44.77
CA GLN A 5 6.11 6.67 -44.90
C GLN A 5 6.75 7.90 -44.25
N ILE A 6 7.69 7.67 -43.35
CA ILE A 6 8.50 8.71 -42.74
C ILE A 6 9.94 8.54 -43.19
N SER A 7 10.64 9.67 -43.35
CA SER A 7 12.06 9.70 -43.71
C SER A 7 12.79 10.71 -42.85
N ASP A 8 13.99 10.35 -42.42
CA ASP A 8 14.93 11.21 -41.72
C ASP A 8 16.05 11.76 -42.65
N GLY A 9 15.93 11.51 -43.96
CA GLY A 9 16.94 11.83 -44.97
C GLY A 9 17.97 10.73 -45.22
N THR A 10 18.11 9.74 -44.33
CA THR A 10 19.03 8.61 -44.48
C THR A 10 18.33 7.32 -44.87
N GLY A 11 17.06 7.18 -44.49
CA GLY A 11 16.24 6.03 -44.80
C GLY A 11 14.76 6.34 -44.84
N ILE A 12 13.97 5.28 -45.07
CA ILE A 12 12.52 5.33 -45.04
C ILE A 12 12.03 4.23 -44.10
N LEU A 13 11.09 4.59 -43.23
CA LEU A 13 10.39 3.65 -42.36
C LEU A 13 8.88 3.76 -42.62
N THR A 14 8.21 2.61 -42.69
CA THR A 14 6.75 2.57 -42.91
C THR A 14 6.01 2.40 -41.60
N MET A 15 5.21 3.39 -41.20
CA MET A 15 4.25 3.27 -40.11
C MET A 15 2.96 2.64 -40.62
N ARG A 16 2.49 1.57 -39.96
CA ARG A 16 1.30 0.83 -40.34
C ARG A 16 0.23 0.89 -39.25
N PHE A 17 -0.98 1.26 -39.65
CA PHE A 17 -2.15 1.32 -38.77
C PHE A 17 -3.28 0.44 -39.34
N PHE A 18 -3.70 -0.59 -38.59
CA PHE A 18 -4.86 -1.40 -38.95
C PHE A 18 -6.16 -0.67 -38.62
N ASN A 19 -6.24 -0.10 -37.42
CA ASN A 19 -7.33 0.75 -36.96
C ASN A 19 -6.94 2.23 -37.05
N PHE A 20 -7.70 3.01 -37.81
CA PHE A 20 -7.47 4.45 -37.97
C PHE A 20 -8.78 5.23 -38.15
N ASN A 21 -8.75 6.52 -37.84
CA ASN A 21 -9.85 7.45 -38.08
C ASN A 21 -9.44 8.57 -39.05
N ALA A 22 -10.41 9.34 -39.53
CA ALA A 22 -10.16 10.44 -40.46
C ALA A 22 -9.23 11.52 -39.87
N ALA A 23 -9.35 11.80 -38.58
CA ALA A 23 -8.49 12.75 -37.88
C ALA A 23 -7.01 12.33 -37.92
N MET A 24 -6.71 11.05 -37.69
CA MET A 24 -5.35 10.50 -37.79
C MET A 24 -4.79 10.65 -39.21
N LYS A 25 -5.59 10.30 -40.23
CA LYS A 25 -5.17 10.48 -41.63
C LYS A 25 -4.86 11.94 -41.96
N ASN A 26 -5.67 12.87 -41.48
CA ASN A 26 -5.46 14.31 -41.71
C ASN A 26 -4.26 14.85 -40.94
N SER A 27 -4.00 14.35 -39.73
CA SER A 27 -2.84 14.75 -38.93
C SER A 27 -1.51 14.29 -39.55
N LEU A 28 -1.50 13.12 -40.22
CA LEU A 28 -0.34 12.54 -40.88
C LEU A 28 -0.28 12.92 -42.38
N ALA A 29 -0.66 14.16 -42.70
CA ALA A 29 -0.53 14.68 -44.06
C ALA A 29 0.94 14.83 -44.48
N THR A 30 1.19 14.72 -45.78
CA THR A 30 2.54 14.87 -46.36
C THR A 30 3.16 16.21 -45.96
N GLY A 31 4.46 16.18 -45.66
CA GLY A 31 5.24 17.38 -45.27
C GLY A 31 5.25 17.66 -43.77
N ARG A 32 4.47 16.93 -42.96
CA ARG A 32 4.51 17.05 -41.50
C ARG A 32 5.70 16.30 -40.90
N ARG A 33 6.32 16.88 -39.86
CA ARG A 33 7.29 16.18 -39.02
C ARG A 33 6.58 15.35 -37.96
N VAL A 34 7.05 14.14 -37.75
CA VAL A 34 6.44 13.18 -36.82
C VAL A 34 7.53 12.59 -35.93
N LEU A 35 7.30 12.65 -34.62
CA LEU A 35 8.03 11.85 -33.65
C LEU A 35 7.27 10.53 -33.51
N ALA A 36 7.91 9.42 -33.84
CA ALA A 36 7.33 8.09 -33.71
C ALA A 36 8.17 7.25 -32.73
N TYR A 37 7.50 6.55 -31.82
CA TYR A 37 8.09 5.63 -30.88
C TYR A 37 7.40 4.27 -31.01
N GLY A 38 8.18 3.22 -31.16
CA GLY A 38 7.68 1.86 -31.29
C GLY A 38 8.77 0.89 -31.74
N GLU A 39 8.41 -0.39 -31.75
CA GLU A 39 9.31 -1.45 -32.20
C GLU A 39 9.41 -1.44 -33.73
N ALA A 40 10.62 -1.20 -34.25
CA ALA A 40 10.90 -1.30 -35.68
C ALA A 40 11.18 -2.76 -36.06
N LYS A 41 10.36 -3.32 -36.95
CA LYS A 41 10.50 -4.68 -37.49
C LYS A 41 10.83 -4.65 -38.97
N ARG A 42 11.49 -5.70 -39.46
CA ARG A 42 11.76 -5.86 -40.88
C ARG A 42 10.52 -6.43 -41.58
N GLY A 43 9.83 -5.59 -42.34
CA GLY A 43 8.68 -5.96 -43.16
C GLY A 43 9.07 -6.36 -44.59
N LYS A 44 8.05 -6.64 -45.41
CA LYS A 44 8.22 -7.06 -46.82
C LYS A 44 8.92 -6.02 -47.69
N TYR A 45 8.75 -4.73 -47.38
CA TYR A 45 9.25 -3.61 -48.18
C TYR A 45 10.28 -2.73 -47.45
N GLY A 46 10.80 -3.19 -46.31
CA GLY A 46 11.74 -2.41 -45.50
C GLY A 46 11.36 -2.40 -44.02
N ALA A 47 11.96 -1.47 -43.26
CA ALA A 47 11.62 -1.29 -41.85
C ALA A 47 10.18 -0.79 -41.70
N GLU A 48 9.44 -1.38 -40.78
CA GLU A 48 8.07 -1.01 -40.46
C GLU A 48 7.80 -0.99 -38.96
N MET A 49 6.96 -0.06 -38.53
CA MET A 49 6.40 0.00 -37.17
C MET A 49 4.90 -0.23 -37.23
N ILE A 50 4.41 -1.21 -36.48
CA ILE A 50 2.98 -1.51 -36.40
C ILE A 50 2.40 -0.78 -35.18
N HIS A 51 1.41 0.07 -35.40
CA HIS A 51 0.78 0.88 -34.36
C HIS A 51 1.78 1.61 -33.43
N PRO A 52 2.75 2.36 -33.97
CA PRO A 52 3.62 3.18 -33.13
C PRO A 52 2.83 4.26 -32.39
N GLU A 53 3.29 4.62 -31.20
CA GLU A 53 2.88 5.89 -30.59
C GLU A 53 3.53 7.01 -31.39
N TYR A 54 2.79 8.07 -31.71
CA TYR A 54 3.32 9.16 -32.51
C TYR A 54 2.79 10.52 -32.06
N ARG A 55 3.58 11.56 -32.33
CA ARG A 55 3.20 12.97 -32.19
C ARG A 55 3.54 13.70 -33.47
N VAL A 56 2.59 14.47 -33.99
CA VAL A 56 2.81 15.36 -35.13
C VAL A 56 3.31 16.69 -34.59
N GLN A 57 4.47 17.14 -35.06
CA GLN A 57 4.96 18.49 -34.76
C GLN A 57 4.38 19.51 -35.73
N GLY A 58 4.12 20.71 -35.22
CA GLY A 58 3.82 21.89 -36.04
C GLY A 58 5.00 22.28 -36.94
N ASP A 59 4.80 23.32 -37.75
CA ASP A 59 5.81 23.72 -38.72
C ASP A 59 7.07 24.28 -38.03
N LEU A 60 8.21 23.66 -38.34
CA LEU A 60 9.58 24.19 -38.24
C LEU A 60 10.24 24.40 -36.87
N SER A 61 9.71 23.89 -35.75
CA SER A 61 10.47 23.87 -34.49
C SER A 61 11.39 22.63 -34.36
N THR A 62 12.51 22.80 -33.67
CA THR A 62 13.36 21.72 -33.16
C THR A 62 12.52 20.70 -32.40
N PRO A 63 12.87 19.40 -32.45
CA PRO A 63 12.07 18.42 -31.76
C PRO A 63 12.10 18.67 -30.25
N GLU A 64 10.99 19.17 -29.69
CA GLU A 64 10.79 19.26 -28.25
C GLU A 64 10.68 17.83 -27.69
N LEU A 65 11.82 17.31 -27.23
CA LEU A 65 11.86 16.10 -26.44
C LEU A 65 11.23 16.38 -25.07
N GLN A 66 10.54 15.39 -24.53
CA GLN A 66 9.97 15.53 -23.20
C GLN A 66 11.09 15.69 -22.16
N GLU A 67 10.93 16.65 -21.27
CA GLU A 67 11.83 16.85 -20.11
C GLU A 67 11.58 15.85 -18.98
N THR A 68 10.75 14.82 -19.23
CA THR A 68 10.35 13.79 -18.26
C THR A 68 10.22 12.43 -18.96
N LEU A 69 10.46 11.35 -18.24
CA LEU A 69 10.19 10.00 -18.74
C LEU A 69 8.68 9.77 -18.82
N THR A 70 8.25 8.97 -19.80
CA THR A 70 6.82 8.71 -20.03
C THR A 70 6.28 7.67 -19.03
N PRO A 71 5.33 8.04 -18.13
CA PRO A 71 4.77 7.09 -17.18
C PRO A 71 3.84 6.09 -17.87
N VAL A 72 3.82 4.87 -17.32
CA VAL A 72 2.93 3.78 -17.73
C VAL A 72 2.07 3.41 -16.53
N TYR A 73 0.75 3.57 -16.68
CA TYR A 73 -0.20 3.27 -15.61
C TYR A 73 -0.93 1.95 -15.87
N PRO A 74 -1.35 1.20 -14.84
CA PRO A 74 -2.29 0.10 -15.02
C PRO A 74 -3.59 0.62 -15.67
N THR A 75 -4.05 -0.04 -16.73
CA THR A 75 -5.25 0.34 -17.49
C THR A 75 -6.33 -0.74 -17.40
N THR A 76 -7.60 -0.33 -17.40
CA THR A 76 -8.78 -1.20 -17.55
C THR A 76 -9.43 -1.02 -18.92
N GLU A 77 -10.34 -1.91 -19.30
CA GLU A 77 -11.05 -1.82 -20.58
C GLU A 77 -11.75 -0.46 -20.75
N GLY A 78 -11.59 0.16 -21.92
CA GLY A 78 -12.13 1.49 -22.21
C GLY A 78 -11.24 2.67 -21.78
N ILE A 79 -10.20 2.45 -20.98
CA ILE A 79 -9.28 3.52 -20.53
C ILE A 79 -7.92 3.38 -21.20
N LYS A 80 -7.50 4.42 -21.93
CA LYS A 80 -6.20 4.48 -22.63
C LYS A 80 -5.15 5.20 -21.78
N GLN A 81 -3.88 4.85 -21.99
CA GLN A 81 -2.73 5.53 -21.37
C GLN A 81 -2.77 7.05 -21.55
N ALA A 82 -3.11 7.54 -22.74
CA ALA A 82 -3.21 8.97 -23.02
C ALA A 82 -4.24 9.69 -22.14
N THR A 83 -5.37 9.03 -21.84
CA THR A 83 -6.39 9.58 -20.94
C THR A 83 -5.88 9.65 -19.51
N LEU A 84 -5.25 8.58 -19.01
CA LEU A 84 -4.66 8.57 -17.65
C LEU A 84 -3.56 9.61 -17.51
N ARG A 85 -2.66 9.71 -18.50
CA ARG A 85 -1.61 10.75 -18.51
C ARG A 85 -2.22 12.14 -18.40
N LYS A 86 -3.21 12.46 -19.24
CA LYS A 86 -3.93 13.75 -19.19
C LYS A 86 -4.60 14.02 -17.83
N LEU A 87 -5.24 13.01 -17.23
CA LEU A 87 -5.85 13.16 -15.91
C LEU A 87 -4.80 13.39 -14.82
N THR A 88 -3.67 12.68 -14.88
CA THR A 88 -2.57 12.91 -13.94
C THR A 88 -1.88 14.26 -14.15
N ASP A 89 -1.78 14.77 -15.39
CA ASP A 89 -1.32 16.14 -15.64
C ASP A 89 -2.23 17.16 -14.96
N GLN A 90 -3.55 17.03 -15.14
CA GLN A 90 -4.53 17.90 -14.48
C GLN A 90 -4.45 17.80 -12.95
N ALA A 91 -4.25 16.61 -12.39
CA ALA A 91 -4.09 16.43 -10.96
C ALA A 91 -2.81 17.09 -10.43
N LEU A 92 -1.70 17.02 -11.17
CA LEU A 92 -0.45 17.70 -10.82
C LEU A 92 -0.56 19.23 -10.95
N GLU A 93 -1.32 19.74 -11.91
CA GLU A 93 -1.63 21.18 -12.01
C GLU A 93 -2.48 21.65 -10.82
N LEU A 94 -3.45 20.84 -10.38
CA LEU A 94 -4.23 21.13 -9.18
C LEU A 94 -3.37 21.11 -7.91
N LEU A 95 -2.38 20.21 -7.84
CA LEU A 95 -1.44 20.14 -6.73
C LEU A 95 -0.61 21.43 -6.56
N ASP A 96 -0.29 22.11 -7.67
CA ASP A 96 0.45 23.37 -7.66
C ASP A 96 -0.41 24.56 -7.15
N THR A 97 -1.74 24.45 -7.26
CA THR A 97 -2.69 25.53 -6.90
C THR A 97 -3.45 25.28 -5.61
N CYS A 98 -3.63 24.01 -5.24
CA CYS A 98 -4.30 23.57 -4.03
C CYS A 98 -3.30 22.87 -3.12
N ALA A 99 -2.90 23.56 -2.05
CA ALA A 99 -2.03 22.97 -1.04
C ALA A 99 -2.71 21.74 -0.40
N ILE A 100 -2.01 20.62 -0.41
CA ILE A 100 -2.40 19.42 0.33
C ILE A 100 -1.94 19.59 1.78
N THR A 101 -2.80 19.21 2.72
CA THR A 101 -2.44 19.18 4.14
C THR A 101 -1.29 18.22 4.36
N GLU A 102 -0.18 18.73 4.90
CA GLU A 102 0.93 17.91 5.37
C GLU A 102 0.51 17.13 6.62
N LEU A 103 0.54 15.79 6.54
CA LEU A 103 0.11 14.90 7.62
C LEU A 103 1.25 14.57 8.58
N LEU A 104 2.49 14.62 8.10
CA LEU A 104 3.64 14.31 8.94
C LEU A 104 4.01 15.51 9.79
N ALA A 105 4.22 15.25 11.08
CA ALA A 105 4.68 16.27 12.02
C ALA A 105 6.02 16.87 11.54
N PRO A 106 6.27 18.17 11.75
CA PRO A 106 7.46 18.86 11.24
C PRO A 106 8.78 18.19 11.62
N GLU A 107 8.84 17.60 12.82
CA GLU A 107 10.02 16.91 13.35
C GLU A 107 10.33 15.63 12.55
N LEU A 108 9.30 14.95 12.06
CA LEU A 108 9.45 13.78 11.20
C LEU A 108 9.71 14.20 9.74
N ALA A 109 9.06 15.27 9.28
CA ALA A 109 9.21 15.78 7.92
C ALA A 109 10.60 16.38 7.62
N GLN A 110 11.37 16.73 8.66
CA GLN A 110 12.65 17.41 8.51
C GLN A 110 13.67 16.59 7.69
N GLY A 111 14.19 17.19 6.62
CA GLY A 111 15.17 16.55 5.73
C GLY A 111 14.57 15.60 4.69
N MET A 112 13.24 15.45 4.66
CA MET A 112 12.55 14.74 3.58
C MET A 112 12.08 15.69 2.47
N MET A 113 11.87 15.12 1.29
CA MET A 113 11.21 15.79 0.18
C MET A 113 9.77 16.13 0.55
N SER A 114 9.26 17.28 0.11
CA SER A 114 7.87 17.64 0.37
C SER A 114 6.92 16.67 -0.34
N LEU A 115 5.69 16.51 0.18
CA LEU A 115 4.69 15.64 -0.46
C LEU A 115 4.41 16.04 -1.92
N PRO A 116 4.20 17.33 -2.26
CA PRO A 116 3.97 17.72 -3.65
C PRO A 116 5.13 17.40 -4.59
N GLU A 117 6.37 17.67 -4.16
CA GLU A 117 7.57 17.36 -4.95
C GLU A 117 7.74 15.85 -5.14
N ALA A 118 7.45 15.05 -4.10
CA ALA A 118 7.53 13.60 -4.17
C ALA A 118 6.55 13.04 -5.21
N LEU A 119 5.28 13.47 -5.15
CA LEU A 119 4.25 13.06 -6.12
C LEU A 119 4.64 13.48 -7.54
N ARG A 120 5.09 14.72 -7.72
CA ARG A 120 5.51 15.21 -9.05
C ARG A 120 6.69 14.41 -9.58
N THR A 121 7.70 14.14 -8.77
CA THR A 121 8.88 13.39 -9.19
C THR A 121 8.55 11.95 -9.59
N LEU A 122 7.64 11.29 -8.87
CA LEU A 122 7.24 9.92 -9.19
C LEU A 122 6.36 9.83 -10.44
N HIS A 123 5.48 10.82 -10.65
CA HIS A 123 4.62 10.84 -11.84
C HIS A 123 5.32 11.42 -13.08
N ARG A 124 6.26 12.35 -12.91
CA ARG A 124 7.00 13.06 -13.96
C ARG A 124 8.51 13.03 -13.67
N PRO A 125 9.15 11.84 -13.64
CA PRO A 125 10.57 11.74 -13.31
C PRO A 125 11.42 12.37 -14.43
N PRO A 126 12.43 13.19 -14.10
CA PRO A 126 13.30 13.79 -15.11
C PRO A 126 14.18 12.72 -15.78
N PRO A 127 14.65 12.92 -17.03
CA PRO A 127 15.49 11.97 -17.75
C PRO A 127 16.82 11.65 -17.05
N THR A 128 17.30 12.56 -16.20
CA THR A 128 18.52 12.39 -15.40
C THR A 128 18.33 11.49 -14.19
N LEU A 129 17.09 11.16 -13.83
CA LEU A 129 16.77 10.32 -12.70
C LEU A 129 17.13 8.86 -13.02
N GLN A 130 17.91 8.23 -12.14
CA GLN A 130 18.27 6.82 -12.28
C GLN A 130 17.06 5.95 -11.90
N LEU A 131 16.47 5.29 -12.90
CA LEU A 131 15.31 4.41 -12.69
C LEU A 131 15.59 3.28 -11.69
N SER A 132 16.84 2.81 -11.60
CA SER A 132 17.27 1.81 -10.61
C SER A 132 17.03 2.23 -9.16
N ASP A 133 17.07 3.53 -8.87
CA ASP A 133 16.81 4.04 -7.51
C ASP A 133 15.32 3.99 -7.15
N LEU A 134 14.43 4.14 -8.15
CA LEU A 134 12.99 3.93 -7.98
C LEU A 134 12.65 2.44 -7.89
N GLU A 135 13.25 1.61 -8.75
CA GLU A 135 13.04 0.15 -8.74
C GLU A 135 13.50 -0.47 -7.41
N SER A 136 14.58 0.04 -6.81
CA SER A 136 15.09 -0.44 -5.53
C SER A 136 14.47 0.22 -4.29
N GLY A 137 13.50 1.13 -4.46
CA GLY A 137 12.84 1.79 -3.32
C GLY A 137 13.74 2.78 -2.56
N LYS A 138 14.85 3.23 -3.16
CA LYS A 138 15.85 4.08 -2.51
C LYS A 138 15.62 5.56 -2.73
N HIS A 139 14.89 5.93 -3.78
CA HIS A 139 14.65 7.32 -4.12
C HIS A 139 13.93 8.08 -2.98
N PRO A 140 14.34 9.30 -2.62
CA PRO A 140 13.74 10.08 -1.52
C PRO A 140 12.23 10.27 -1.64
N ALA A 141 11.73 10.54 -2.85
CA ALA A 141 10.29 10.67 -3.12
C ALA A 141 9.49 9.42 -2.73
N GLN A 142 10.05 8.23 -2.97
CA GLN A 142 9.37 6.97 -2.65
C GLN A 142 9.51 6.63 -1.17
N ARG A 143 10.70 6.85 -0.58
CA ARG A 143 10.93 6.65 0.85
C ARG A 143 10.02 7.50 1.73
N ARG A 144 9.78 8.75 1.32
CA ARG A 144 8.81 9.66 1.93
C ARG A 144 7.43 9.01 2.06
N LEU A 145 6.87 8.56 0.92
CA LEU A 145 5.54 7.95 0.88
C LEU A 145 5.47 6.61 1.62
N ILE A 146 6.52 5.77 1.50
CA ILE A 146 6.63 4.50 2.25
C ILE A 146 6.59 4.78 3.76
N LEU A 147 7.36 5.77 4.22
CA LEU A 147 7.41 6.11 5.63
C LEU A 147 6.05 6.64 6.13
N GLU A 148 5.41 7.51 5.35
CA GLU A 148 4.09 8.04 5.66
C GLU A 148 3.04 6.92 5.78
N GLU A 149 3.00 5.99 4.82
CA GLU A 149 2.08 4.85 4.82
C GLU A 149 2.35 3.90 5.99
N LEU A 150 3.61 3.55 6.26
CA LEU A 150 3.98 2.68 7.38
C LEU A 150 3.66 3.33 8.74
N LEU A 151 3.88 4.64 8.86
CA LEU A 151 3.53 5.38 10.07
C LEU A 151 2.01 5.40 10.27
N ALA A 152 1.25 5.74 9.24
CA ALA A 152 -0.21 5.74 9.29
C ALA A 152 -0.76 4.36 9.67
N HIS A 153 -0.20 3.29 9.10
CA HIS A 153 -0.56 1.92 9.44
C HIS A 153 -0.25 1.59 10.91
N ASN A 154 0.96 1.92 11.38
CA ASN A 154 1.36 1.64 12.76
C ASN A 154 0.52 2.43 13.77
N LEU A 155 0.26 3.71 13.51
CA LEU A 155 -0.62 4.55 14.35
C LEU A 155 -2.04 3.99 14.39
N SER A 156 -2.56 3.51 13.26
CA SER A 156 -3.87 2.86 13.21
C SER A 156 -3.91 1.60 14.08
N MET A 157 -2.87 0.78 14.03
CA MET A 157 -2.75 -0.42 14.88
C MET A 157 -2.62 -0.07 16.37
N LEU A 158 -1.88 1.00 16.71
CA LEU A 158 -1.77 1.48 18.09
C LEU A 158 -3.11 2.04 18.60
N ALA A 159 -3.83 2.79 17.77
CA ALA A 159 -5.16 3.30 18.11
C ALA A 159 -6.16 2.17 18.37
N LEU A 160 -6.14 1.11 17.55
CA LEU A 160 -6.95 -0.09 17.78
C LEU A 160 -6.58 -0.80 19.09
N ARG A 161 -5.27 -0.89 19.41
CA ARG A 161 -4.81 -1.47 20.68
C ARG A 161 -5.23 -0.64 21.89
N ALA A 162 -5.10 0.67 21.83
CA ALA A 162 -5.57 1.58 22.88
C ALA A 162 -7.10 1.46 23.05
N GLY A 163 -7.83 1.39 21.95
CA GLY A 163 -9.28 1.12 21.93
C GLY A 163 -9.66 -0.17 22.65
N ALA A 164 -8.92 -1.25 22.37
CA ALA A 164 -9.16 -2.55 23.01
C ALA A 164 -8.88 -2.56 24.52
N GLN A 165 -7.93 -1.74 24.98
CA GLN A 165 -7.60 -1.60 26.41
C GLN A 165 -8.70 -0.87 27.21
N HIS A 166 -9.63 -0.17 26.57
CA HIS A 166 -10.79 0.42 27.25
C HIS A 166 -11.82 -0.62 27.69
N PHE A 167 -11.81 -1.82 27.11
CA PHE A 167 -12.67 -2.89 27.57
C PHE A 167 -12.07 -3.55 28.80
N HIS A 168 -12.90 -3.81 29.81
CA HIS A 168 -12.49 -4.59 30.96
C HIS A 168 -12.69 -6.08 30.68
N ALA A 169 -11.67 -6.89 30.97
CA ALA A 169 -11.74 -8.34 30.98
C ALA A 169 -11.61 -8.85 32.41
N GLN A 170 -12.18 -10.01 32.68
CA GLN A 170 -12.02 -10.65 33.98
C GLN A 170 -10.63 -11.29 34.07
N PRO A 171 -9.79 -10.92 35.05
CA PRO A 171 -8.48 -11.52 35.24
C PRO A 171 -8.58 -13.03 35.50
N LEU A 172 -7.83 -13.81 34.74
CA LEU A 172 -7.74 -15.26 34.88
C LEU A 172 -6.39 -15.63 35.47
N SER A 173 -6.36 -15.84 36.79
CA SER A 173 -5.13 -16.20 37.49
C SER A 173 -4.64 -17.59 37.06
N PRO A 174 -3.33 -17.78 36.84
CA PRO A 174 -2.78 -19.07 36.45
C PRO A 174 -3.03 -20.12 37.53
N ARG A 175 -3.40 -21.33 37.11
CA ARG A 175 -3.57 -22.50 37.98
C ARG A 175 -2.71 -23.64 37.45
N ASP A 176 -1.59 -23.90 38.10
CA ASP A 176 -0.61 -24.88 37.62
C ASP A 176 -1.08 -26.32 37.84
N GLU A 177 -2.00 -26.57 38.77
CA GLU A 177 -2.53 -27.91 39.09
C GLU A 177 -3.07 -28.70 37.89
N LEU A 178 -3.66 -28.01 36.89
CA LEU A 178 -4.20 -28.66 35.70
C LEU A 178 -3.13 -28.86 34.62
N LYS A 179 -2.12 -27.98 34.56
CA LYS A 179 -0.96 -28.16 33.69
C LYS A 179 -0.14 -29.36 34.16
N ASP A 180 0.06 -29.47 35.47
CA ASP A 180 0.78 -30.57 36.11
C ASP A 180 0.06 -31.92 35.96
N LYS A 181 -1.24 -31.91 35.66
CA LYS A 181 -2.01 -33.12 35.31
C LYS A 181 -2.00 -33.44 33.82
N LEU A 182 -1.95 -32.42 32.96
CA LEU A 182 -1.99 -32.58 31.50
C LEU A 182 -0.62 -32.92 30.90
N LEU A 183 0.47 -32.41 31.48
CA LEU A 183 1.82 -32.58 30.95
C LEU A 183 2.42 -33.99 31.15
N PRO A 184 2.25 -34.69 32.30
CA PRO A 184 2.84 -36.02 32.50
C PRO A 184 2.34 -37.13 31.55
N PRO A 185 1.04 -37.18 31.17
CA PRO A 185 0.54 -38.13 30.18
C PRO A 185 1.09 -37.91 28.77
N CYS A 186 1.52 -36.68 28.44
CA CYS A 186 2.10 -36.36 27.15
C CYS A 186 3.53 -36.90 27.08
N ARG A 187 3.81 -37.80 26.13
CA ARG A 187 5.15 -38.39 25.89
C ARG A 187 6.18 -37.38 25.33
N PHE A 188 5.95 -36.08 25.46
CA PHE A 188 6.81 -35.02 24.96
C PHE A 188 6.82 -33.85 25.96
N LYS A 189 7.99 -33.23 26.13
CA LYS A 189 8.14 -32.01 26.94
C LYS A 189 7.92 -30.78 26.06
N PRO A 190 7.25 -29.72 26.57
CA PRO A 190 7.17 -28.46 25.85
C PRO A 190 8.57 -27.94 25.52
N THR A 191 8.75 -27.42 24.31
CA THR A 191 10.01 -26.75 23.95
C THR A 191 10.16 -25.44 24.73
N GLY A 192 11.38 -24.90 24.85
CA GLY A 192 11.59 -23.62 25.50
C GLY A 192 10.79 -22.47 24.87
N ALA A 193 10.57 -22.52 23.56
CA ALA A 193 9.72 -21.56 22.85
C ALA A 193 8.24 -21.69 23.26
N GLN A 194 7.71 -22.92 23.33
CA GLN A 194 6.34 -23.18 23.77
C GLN A 194 6.14 -22.73 25.23
N ALA A 195 7.06 -23.07 26.13
CA ALA A 195 7.00 -22.67 27.53
C ALA A 195 7.01 -21.13 27.69
N ARG A 196 7.88 -20.43 26.95
CA ARG A 196 7.93 -18.95 26.96
C ARG A 196 6.62 -18.34 26.47
N VAL A 197 6.08 -18.79 25.34
CA VAL A 197 4.83 -18.27 24.78
C VAL A 197 3.63 -18.56 25.70
N THR A 198 3.58 -19.75 26.30
CA THR A 198 2.56 -20.09 27.29
C THR A 198 2.63 -19.16 28.51
N ALA A 199 3.83 -18.89 29.05
CA ALA A 199 4.00 -17.96 30.16
C ALA A 199 3.65 -16.50 29.80
N GLU A 200 3.88 -16.08 28.54
CA GLU A 200 3.42 -14.78 28.04
C GLU A 200 1.89 -14.70 27.98
N ILE A 201 1.22 -15.71 27.44
CA ILE A 201 -0.26 -15.80 27.41
C ILE A 201 -0.85 -15.77 28.82
N GLU A 202 -0.20 -16.46 29.77
CA GLU A 202 -0.66 -16.50 31.16
C GLU A 202 -0.55 -15.15 31.85
N ARG A 203 0.55 -14.43 31.62
CA ARG A 203 0.71 -13.06 32.12
C ARG A 203 -0.33 -12.12 31.53
N ASP A 204 -0.57 -12.20 30.21
CA ASP A 204 -1.55 -11.32 29.55
C ASP A 204 -2.99 -11.60 30.02
N MET A 205 -3.36 -12.87 30.20
CA MET A 205 -4.69 -13.27 30.70
C MET A 205 -4.92 -12.97 32.18
N ALA A 206 -3.86 -12.70 32.95
CA ALA A 206 -3.96 -12.29 34.35
C ALA A 206 -4.23 -10.79 34.50
N LEU A 207 -4.20 -10.01 33.42
CA LEU A 207 -4.55 -8.60 33.41
C LEU A 207 -6.07 -8.39 33.35
N ASP A 208 -6.52 -7.18 33.68
CA ASP A 208 -7.91 -6.72 33.62
C ASP A 208 -8.31 -6.16 32.25
N VAL A 209 -7.48 -6.39 31.22
CA VAL A 209 -7.71 -5.99 29.82
C VAL A 209 -7.73 -7.23 28.91
N PRO A 210 -8.52 -7.24 27.82
CA PRO A 210 -8.56 -8.35 26.88
C PRO A 210 -7.18 -8.67 26.29
N MET A 211 -6.76 -9.93 26.39
CA MET A 211 -5.54 -10.40 25.72
C MET A 211 -5.74 -10.44 24.20
N MET A 212 -4.91 -9.70 23.47
CA MET A 212 -4.84 -9.74 22.00
C MET A 212 -3.46 -10.22 21.53
N ARG A 213 -3.35 -11.52 21.28
CA ARG A 213 -2.08 -12.16 20.89
C ARG A 213 -2.27 -13.12 19.73
N LEU A 214 -1.36 -13.07 18.76
CA LEU A 214 -1.27 -14.03 17.67
C LEU A 214 -0.08 -14.98 17.92
N VAL A 215 -0.36 -16.26 18.13
CA VAL A 215 0.68 -17.29 18.26
C VAL A 215 1.11 -17.73 16.86
N GLN A 216 2.32 -17.35 16.45
CA GLN A 216 2.90 -17.72 15.16
C GLN A 216 3.98 -18.79 15.30
N GLY A 217 4.10 -19.65 14.29
CA GLY A 217 5.15 -20.65 14.17
C GLY A 217 4.86 -21.63 13.02
N ASP A 218 5.89 -22.37 12.61
CA ASP A 218 5.83 -23.27 11.44
C ASP A 218 4.85 -24.44 11.62
N VAL A 219 4.53 -25.12 10.52
CA VAL A 219 3.74 -26.36 10.56
C VAL A 219 4.49 -27.39 11.41
N GLY A 220 3.78 -28.00 12.37
CA GLY A 220 4.39 -28.97 13.31
C GLY A 220 5.09 -28.36 14.53
N SER A 221 5.17 -27.03 14.69
CA SER A 221 5.81 -26.39 15.85
C SER A 221 5.06 -26.53 17.19
N GLY A 222 3.92 -27.23 17.20
CA GLY A 222 3.14 -27.51 18.40
C GLY A 222 2.29 -26.33 18.91
N LYS A 223 1.85 -25.42 18.03
CA LYS A 223 0.90 -24.33 18.38
C LYS A 223 -0.36 -24.84 19.10
N THR A 224 -0.82 -26.04 18.74
CA THR A 224 -1.97 -26.70 19.37
C THR A 224 -1.76 -26.95 20.86
N LEU A 225 -0.53 -27.33 21.27
CA LEU A 225 -0.20 -27.50 22.68
C LEU A 225 -0.32 -26.18 23.43
N VAL A 226 0.23 -25.10 22.87
CA VAL A 226 0.18 -23.75 23.46
C VAL A 226 -1.27 -23.31 23.64
N ALA A 227 -2.12 -23.52 22.63
CA ALA A 227 -3.54 -23.21 22.71
C ALA A 227 -4.29 -24.07 23.76
N ALA A 228 -3.98 -25.37 23.84
CA ALA A 228 -4.57 -26.25 24.85
C ALA A 228 -4.19 -25.83 26.27
N LEU A 229 -2.92 -25.47 26.51
CA LEU A 229 -2.45 -24.94 27.80
C LEU A 229 -3.10 -23.59 28.13
N ALA A 230 -3.36 -22.75 27.13
CA ALA A 230 -4.07 -21.49 27.31
C ALA A 230 -5.54 -21.70 27.72
N ALA A 231 -6.21 -22.71 27.17
CA ALA A 231 -7.62 -23.00 27.37
C ALA A 231 -7.96 -23.75 28.67
N LEU A 232 -6.95 -24.20 29.44
CA LEU A 232 -7.19 -24.90 30.70
C LEU A 232 -8.02 -24.04 31.67
N PRO A 233 -9.00 -24.62 32.40
CA PRO A 233 -9.82 -23.89 33.35
C PRO A 233 -8.97 -23.09 34.36
N ARG A 234 -9.15 -21.76 34.38
CA ARG A 234 -8.45 -20.85 35.30
C ARG A 234 -9.36 -20.37 36.41
N HIS A 235 -8.79 -20.00 37.55
CA HIS A 235 -9.57 -19.42 38.63
C HIS A 235 -9.98 -18.01 38.23
N CYS A 236 -11.29 -17.80 38.04
CA CYS A 236 -11.84 -16.46 38.03
C CYS A 236 -12.21 -16.15 39.49
N PRO A 237 -11.65 -15.09 40.11
CA PRO A 237 -12.08 -14.70 41.45
C PRO A 237 -13.57 -14.40 41.37
N ARG A 238 -14.39 -15.19 42.08
CA ARG A 238 -15.79 -14.86 42.28
C ARG A 238 -15.82 -13.47 42.92
N GLN A 239 -16.52 -12.51 42.33
CA GLN A 239 -16.90 -11.31 43.05
C GLN A 239 -17.65 -11.77 44.31
N ALA A 240 -17.00 -11.64 45.46
CA ALA A 240 -17.60 -11.93 46.75
C ALA A 240 -18.52 -10.76 47.10
N GLY A 241 -19.82 -11.06 47.29
CA GLY A 241 -20.70 -10.30 48.16
C GLY A 241 -21.30 -9.00 47.58
N GLY A 242 -22.48 -9.13 46.99
CA GLY A 242 -23.45 -8.04 46.80
C GLY A 242 -24.88 -8.55 47.02
N ALA A 243 -25.07 -9.36 48.07
CA ALA A 243 -26.37 -9.85 48.49
C ALA A 243 -26.35 -9.94 50.02
N ASP A 244 -26.57 -8.81 50.67
CA ASP A 244 -27.19 -8.72 52.00
C ASP A 244 -27.49 -7.24 52.27
N GLY A 245 -28.76 -6.93 52.57
CA GLY A 245 -29.23 -5.58 52.92
C GLY A 245 -30.44 -5.08 52.13
N ALA A 246 -31.44 -5.94 51.88
CA ALA A 246 -32.79 -5.47 51.62
C ALA A 246 -33.49 -5.26 52.97
N ASP A 247 -33.38 -4.05 53.54
CA ASP A 247 -34.38 -3.49 54.45
C ASP A 247 -34.10 -2.00 54.73
N GLY A 248 -35.15 -1.16 54.63
CA GLY A 248 -35.15 0.18 55.22
C GLY A 248 -35.30 1.39 54.27
N THR A 249 -36.54 1.60 53.80
CA THR A 249 -37.27 2.89 53.81
C THR A 249 -36.64 4.21 53.33
N ALA A 250 -37.42 4.85 52.43
CA ALA A 250 -37.77 6.28 52.36
C ALA A 250 -37.02 7.24 51.40
N GLY A 251 -37.75 7.69 50.37
CA GLY A 251 -38.08 9.12 50.21
C GLY A 251 -37.34 9.94 49.13
N GLY A 252 -38.11 10.54 48.21
CA GLY A 252 -37.78 11.75 47.43
C GLY A 252 -37.36 11.47 45.98
N ALA A 253 -38.14 11.73 44.93
CA ALA A 253 -38.65 13.00 44.37
C ALA A 253 -37.72 13.66 43.31
N ALA A 254 -38.35 14.15 42.23
CA ALA A 254 -37.89 14.99 41.09
C ALA A 254 -37.18 14.23 39.93
N ARG A 255 -37.71 14.23 38.68
CA ARG A 255 -37.73 15.31 37.66
C ARG A 255 -36.30 15.84 37.44
N GLU A 256 -35.67 15.78 36.27
CA GLU A 256 -36.08 16.02 34.88
C GLU A 256 -35.55 14.96 33.91
#